data_AF-U1NYS1-F1
#
_entry.id   AF-U1NYS1-F1
#
_cell.length_a   1.000
_cell.length_b   1.000
_cell.length_c   1.000
_cell.angle_alpha   90.00
_cell.angle_beta   90.00
_cell.angle_gamma   90.00
#
_symmetry.space_group_name_H-M   'P 1'
#
loop_
_entity.id
_entity.type
_entity.pdbx_description
1 polymer ?
#
loop_
_entity_poly.entity_id
_entity_poly.type
_entity_poly.pdbx_seq_one_letter_code
_entity_poly.pdbx_strand_id
1 'polypeptide(L)'
;MGGREGLVDTAVRTSKSGYLQRRLINALSELEVKYDGTVRDTSDGVVQFEFGEDGTSPSKVSSNEDFDVDVEAITDRVVDAEFDSESEKEAFLSPSEAPTNLSEHADPIDLSEVEADD
;
A
#
# COMPACT_ATOMS: atom_id res chain seq x y z
N MET A 1 13.52 20.42 -38.95
CA MET A 1 14.68 19.83 -38.26
C MET A 1 14.14 18.93 -37.15
N GLY A 2 14.05 17.60 -37.29
CA GLY A 2 13.52 16.78 -36.18
C GLY A 2 13.54 15.25 -36.34
N GLY A 3 13.30 14.72 -37.54
CA GLY A 3 13.19 13.25 -37.72
C GLY A 3 14.51 12.48 -37.61
N ARG A 4 15.61 13.03 -38.14
CA ARG A 4 16.92 12.35 -38.13
C ARG A 4 17.55 12.34 -36.73
N GLU A 5 17.30 13.37 -35.93
CA GLU A 5 17.82 13.50 -34.57
C GLU A 5 17.18 12.47 -33.64
N GLY A 6 15.86 12.24 -33.74
CA GLY A 6 15.17 11.19 -32.99
C GLY A 6 15.65 9.77 -33.32
N LEU A 7 15.95 9.48 -34.60
CA LEU A 7 16.49 8.18 -35.01
C LEU A 7 17.92 7.98 -34.49
N VAL A 8 18.75 9.02 -34.55
CA VAL A 8 20.13 8.97 -34.03
C VAL A 8 20.13 8.84 -32.51
N ASP A 9 19.30 9.60 -31.79
CA ASP A 9 19.21 9.53 -30.33
C ASP A 9 18.74 8.16 -29.85
N THR A 10 17.73 7.59 -30.52
CA THR A 10 17.25 6.24 -30.21
C THR A 10 18.35 5.20 -30.39
N ALA A 11 19.08 5.23 -31.50
CA ALA A 11 20.16 4.27 -31.77
C ALA A 11 21.32 4.40 -30.76
N VAL A 12 21.69 5.63 -30.38
CA VAL A 12 22.73 5.88 -29.38
C VAL A 12 22.28 5.45 -27.99
N ARG A 13 21.03 5.72 -27.61
CA ARG A 13 20.45 5.35 -26.32
C ARG A 13 20.44 3.83 -26.13
N THR A 14 19.99 3.08 -27.13
CA THR A 14 19.98 1.61 -27.11
C THR A 14 21.38 1.03 -26.93
N SER A 15 22.36 1.58 -27.65
CA SER A 15 23.75 1.09 -27.56
C SER A 15 24.35 1.32 -26.17
N LYS A 16 24.10 2.50 -25.59
CA LYS A 16 24.59 2.85 -24.24
C LYS A 16 23.87 2.06 -23.15
N SER A 17 22.53 2.01 -23.21
CA SER A 17 21.73 1.29 -22.20
C SER A 17 22.03 -0.21 -22.22
N GLY A 18 22.13 -0.82 -23.41
CA GLY A 18 22.45 -2.24 -23.55
C GLY A 18 23.86 -2.58 -23.06
N TYR A 19 24.85 -1.73 -23.33
CA TYR A 19 26.21 -1.95 -22.81
C TYR A 19 26.26 -1.86 -21.27
N LEU A 20 25.58 -0.86 -20.68
CA LEU A 20 25.47 -0.73 -19.24
C LEU A 20 24.77 -1.94 -18.62
N GLN A 21 23.63 -2.33 -19.18
CA GLN A 21 22.87 -3.49 -18.74
C GLN A 21 23.73 -4.76 -18.76
N ARG A 22 24.45 -5.03 -19.86
CA ARG A 22 25.33 -6.21 -19.96
C ARG A 22 26.45 -6.20 -18.93
N ARG A 23 27.05 -5.03 -18.64
CA ARG A 23 28.07 -4.92 -17.60
C ARG A 23 27.52 -5.22 -16.21
N LEU A 24 26.33 -4.71 -15.90
CA LEU A 24 25.67 -4.95 -14.62
C LEU A 24 25.26 -6.42 -14.48
N ILE A 25 24.68 -7.03 -15.52
CA ILE A 25 24.32 -8.45 -15.51
C ILE A 25 25.54 -9.32 -15.21
N ASN A 26 26.65 -9.11 -15.91
CA ASN A 26 27.86 -9.90 -15.70
C ASN A 26 28.50 -9.66 -14.32
N ALA A 27 28.32 -8.48 -13.73
CA ALA A 27 28.88 -8.16 -12.41
C ALA A 27 28.02 -8.75 -11.27
N LEU A 28 26.72 -8.90 -11.48
CA LEU A 28 25.76 -9.33 -10.46
C LEU A 28 25.29 -10.78 -10.64
N SER A 29 25.74 -11.48 -11.69
CA SER A 29 25.27 -12.82 -12.05
C SER A 29 25.62 -13.91 -11.03
N GLU A 30 26.60 -13.65 -10.19
CA GLU A 30 27.11 -14.59 -9.18
C GLU A 30 26.50 -14.36 -7.78
N LEU A 31 25.62 -13.37 -7.64
CA LEU A 31 24.94 -13.09 -6.38
C LEU A 31 23.70 -13.98 -6.22
N GLU A 32 23.55 -14.57 -5.05
CA GLU A 32 22.41 -15.42 -4.71
C GLU A 32 21.94 -15.22 -3.26
N VAL A 33 20.63 -15.42 -3.02
CA VAL A 33 20.03 -15.39 -1.69
C VAL A 33 20.17 -16.77 -1.06
N LYS A 34 20.77 -16.82 0.13
CA LYS A 34 20.92 -18.05 0.93
C LYS A 34 19.70 -18.27 1.84
N TYR A 35 19.59 -19.47 2.41
CA TYR A 35 18.47 -19.85 3.28
C TYR A 35 18.33 -19.00 4.55
N ASP A 36 19.40 -18.33 4.97
CA ASP A 36 19.41 -17.41 6.11
C ASP A 36 18.94 -15.98 5.75
N GLY A 37 18.52 -15.75 4.50
CA GLY A 37 18.07 -14.45 4.01
C GLY A 37 19.19 -13.51 3.56
N THR A 38 20.45 -13.92 3.69
CA THR A 38 21.60 -13.11 3.26
C THR A 38 21.83 -13.22 1.75
N VAL A 39 22.33 -12.15 1.12
CA VAL A 39 22.81 -12.17 -0.28
C VAL A 39 24.31 -12.40 -0.26
N ARG A 40 24.77 -13.44 -0.94
CA ARG A 40 26.19 -13.83 -0.98
C ARG A 40 26.71 -14.02 -2.40
N ASP A 41 28.02 -13.82 -2.55
CA ASP A 41 28.75 -14.18 -3.76
C ASP A 41 29.15 -15.67 -3.77
N THR A 42 29.81 -16.10 -4.85
CA THR A 42 30.30 -17.48 -5.04
C THR A 42 31.43 -17.88 -4.08
N SER A 43 32.07 -16.92 -3.42
CA SER A 43 33.11 -17.12 -2.40
C SER A 43 32.53 -17.12 -0.98
N ASP A 44 31.19 -17.16 -0.86
CA ASP A 44 30.44 -17.06 0.40
C ASP A 44 30.61 -15.72 1.14
N GLY A 45 31.09 -14.70 0.42
CA GLY A 45 31.17 -13.33 0.91
C GLY A 45 29.78 -12.71 1.01
N VAL A 46 29.45 -12.16 2.18
CA VAL A 46 28.16 -11.50 2.43
C VAL A 46 28.16 -10.11 1.81
N VAL A 47 27.24 -9.87 0.88
CA VAL A 47 27.01 -8.58 0.22
C VAL A 47 25.89 -7.80 0.89
N GLN A 48 24.82 -8.50 1.29
CA GLN A 48 23.73 -7.95 2.10
C GLN A 48 23.37 -8.92 3.23
N PHE A 49 23.14 -8.39 4.44
CA PHE A 49 22.70 -9.18 5.59
C PHE A 49 21.24 -9.63 5.48
N GLU A 50 20.44 -8.86 4.76
CA GLU A 50 19.02 -9.13 4.50
C GLU A 50 18.72 -8.73 3.07
N PHE A 51 18.11 -9.64 2.30
CA PHE A 51 17.72 -9.38 0.92
C PHE A 51 16.77 -8.19 0.85
N GLY A 52 17.16 -7.13 0.14
CA GLY A 52 16.29 -5.97 -0.04
C GLY A 52 16.05 -5.12 1.23
N GLU A 53 16.79 -5.37 2.32
CA GLU A 53 16.59 -4.74 3.65
C GLU A 53 15.28 -5.11 4.37
N ASP A 54 14.34 -5.77 3.69
CA ASP A 54 13.03 -6.16 4.19
C ASP A 54 12.73 -7.67 3.97
N GLY A 55 13.61 -8.40 3.29
CA GLY A 55 13.44 -9.81 2.96
C GLY A 55 12.40 -10.08 1.86
N THR A 56 11.89 -9.05 1.19
CA THR A 56 10.68 -9.16 0.36
C THR A 56 11.00 -9.10 -1.14
N SER A 57 10.37 -10.01 -1.90
CA SER A 57 10.56 -10.08 -3.34
C SER A 57 9.69 -9.04 -4.05
N PRO A 58 10.25 -8.10 -4.84
CA PRO A 58 9.49 -7.03 -5.48
C PRO A 58 8.41 -7.53 -6.46
N SER A 59 8.53 -8.76 -6.96
CA SER A 59 7.49 -9.41 -7.78
C SER A 59 6.27 -9.92 -6.99
N LYS A 60 6.37 -10.00 -5.67
CA LYS A 60 5.32 -10.49 -4.76
C LYS A 60 4.69 -9.37 -3.92
N VAL A 61 5.32 -8.20 -3.89
CA VAL A 61 4.84 -7.01 -3.17
C VAL A 61 3.84 -6.26 -4.04
N SER A 62 2.90 -5.55 -3.41
CA SER A 62 2.02 -4.62 -4.11
C SER A 62 2.85 -3.49 -4.73
N SER A 63 2.38 -2.90 -5.83
CA SER A 63 3.12 -1.85 -6.55
C SER A 63 3.21 -0.51 -5.79
N ASN A 64 2.85 -0.48 -4.51
CA ASN A 64 2.82 0.75 -3.72
C ASN A 64 4.24 1.01 -3.17
N GLU A 65 4.81 2.16 -3.51
CA GLU A 65 6.21 2.50 -3.22
C GLU A 65 6.50 2.64 -1.71
N ASP A 66 5.45 2.79 -0.90
CA ASP A 66 5.59 3.14 0.52
C ASP A 66 5.53 1.93 1.47
N PHE A 67 4.93 0.79 1.09
CA PHE A 67 4.72 -0.34 2.01
C PHE A 67 4.72 -1.72 1.33
N ASP A 68 5.46 -2.69 1.92
CA ASP A 68 5.46 -4.10 1.49
C ASP A 68 4.08 -4.79 1.61
N VAL A 69 3.23 -4.24 2.46
CA VAL A 69 1.91 -4.75 2.78
C VAL A 69 0.90 -3.66 2.47
N ASP A 70 -0.02 -3.95 1.55
CA ASP A 70 -1.14 -3.07 1.24
C ASP A 70 -2.20 -3.18 2.36
N VAL A 71 -1.98 -2.41 3.42
CA VAL A 71 -2.83 -2.40 4.61
C VAL A 71 -4.24 -1.96 4.27
N GLU A 72 -4.40 -1.00 3.36
CA GLU A 72 -5.72 -0.49 2.94
C GLU A 72 -6.51 -1.59 2.23
N ALA A 73 -5.93 -2.21 1.19
CA ALA A 73 -6.61 -3.29 0.47
C ALA A 73 -6.88 -4.53 1.34
N ILE A 74 -6.01 -4.82 2.32
CA ILE A 74 -6.25 -5.90 3.29
C ILE A 74 -7.39 -5.51 4.23
N THR A 75 -7.39 -4.28 4.75
CA THR A 75 -8.42 -3.80 5.68
C THR A 75 -9.78 -3.79 4.98
N ASP A 76 -9.86 -3.25 3.78
CA ASP A 76 -11.10 -3.22 2.99
C ASP A 76 -11.62 -4.65 2.73
N ARG A 77 -10.74 -5.57 2.32
CA ARG A 77 -11.11 -6.96 2.09
C ARG A 77 -11.63 -7.65 3.35
N VAL A 78 -11.01 -7.41 4.50
CA VAL A 78 -11.44 -7.99 5.78
C VAL A 78 -12.78 -7.38 6.19
N VAL A 79 -12.91 -6.06 6.13
CA VAL A 79 -14.16 -5.37 6.48
C VAL A 79 -15.30 -5.83 5.57
N ASP A 80 -15.09 -5.94 4.26
CA ASP A 80 -16.10 -6.44 3.32
C ASP A 80 -16.48 -7.91 3.54
N ALA A 81 -15.58 -8.72 4.10
CA ALA A 81 -15.85 -10.12 4.40
C ALA A 81 -16.60 -10.33 5.72
N GLU A 82 -16.42 -9.42 6.69
CA GLU A 82 -17.00 -9.54 8.04
C GLU A 82 -18.40 -8.90 8.16
N PHE A 83 -18.79 -8.01 7.24
CA PHE A 83 -20.09 -7.35 7.26
C PHE A 83 -20.94 -7.72 6.05
N ASP A 84 -22.12 -8.31 6.29
CA ASP A 84 -23.09 -8.66 5.23
C ASP A 84 -23.94 -7.44 4.78
N SER A 85 -23.97 -6.36 5.57
CA SER A 85 -24.75 -5.15 5.28
C SER A 85 -23.92 -3.86 5.35
N GLU A 86 -24.14 -2.95 4.39
CA GLU A 86 -23.48 -1.64 4.35
C GLU A 86 -23.80 -0.80 5.61
N SER A 87 -25.00 -0.94 6.17
CA SER A 87 -25.42 -0.24 7.39
C SER A 87 -24.63 -0.65 8.64
N GLU A 88 -24.31 -1.94 8.80
CA GLU A 88 -23.52 -2.44 9.93
C GLU A 88 -22.05 -2.05 9.78
N LYS A 89 -21.53 -2.11 8.54
CA LYS A 89 -20.19 -1.65 8.19
C LYS A 89 -20.02 -0.15 8.50
N GLU A 90 -20.94 0.71 8.09
CA GLU A 90 -20.88 2.15 8.37
C GLU A 90 -20.95 2.45 9.87
N ALA A 91 -21.83 1.78 10.61
CA ALA A 91 -21.94 1.95 12.06
C ALA A 91 -20.66 1.54 12.80
N PHE A 92 -19.95 0.52 12.30
CA PHE A 92 -18.67 0.07 12.85
C PHE A 92 -17.51 1.02 12.53
N LEU A 93 -17.43 1.52 11.28
CA LEU A 93 -16.36 2.42 10.84
C LEU A 93 -16.49 3.83 11.41
N SER A 94 -17.72 4.28 11.64
CA SER A 94 -18.04 5.56 12.27
C SER A 94 -18.85 5.33 13.53
N PRO A 95 -18.21 4.90 14.64
CA PRO A 95 -18.91 4.81 15.91
C PRO A 95 -19.35 6.22 16.30
N SER A 96 -20.65 6.49 16.20
CA SER A 96 -21.23 7.66 16.84
C SER A 96 -21.07 7.47 18.35
N GLU A 97 -20.60 8.50 19.05
CA GLU A 97 -20.63 8.53 20.50
C GLU A 97 -22.11 8.45 20.88
N ALA A 98 -22.57 7.29 21.31
CA ALA A 98 -23.95 7.11 21.73
C ALA A 98 -24.22 8.12 22.86
N PRO A 99 -25.32 8.89 22.81
CA PRO A 99 -25.66 9.83 23.86
C PRO A 99 -25.71 9.07 25.18
N THR A 100 -24.78 9.38 26.08
CA THR A 100 -24.58 8.63 27.32
C THR A 100 -25.60 9.03 28.38
N ASN A 101 -26.42 10.05 28.10
CA ASN A 101 -27.37 10.65 29.03
C ASN A 101 -28.78 10.72 28.45
N LEU A 102 -29.75 10.34 29.28
CA LEU A 102 -31.19 10.32 28.97
C LEU A 102 -31.76 11.71 28.62
N SER A 103 -31.06 12.80 28.99
CA SER A 103 -31.47 14.20 28.74
C SER A 103 -31.37 14.64 27.28
N GLU A 104 -30.61 13.92 26.45
CA GLU A 104 -30.43 14.24 25.02
C GLU A 104 -31.50 13.58 24.12
N HIS A 105 -32.45 12.85 24.72
CA HIS A 105 -33.60 12.22 24.06
C HIS A 105 -34.93 12.96 24.23
N ALA A 106 -34.95 14.09 24.93
CA ALA A 106 -36.17 14.87 25.05
C ALA A 106 -36.33 15.74 23.79
N ASP A 107 -37.29 15.38 22.93
CA ASP A 107 -37.83 16.32 21.96
C ASP A 107 -38.24 17.61 22.67
N PRO A 108 -38.02 18.80 22.08
CA PRO A 108 -38.43 20.05 22.71
C PRO A 108 -39.92 19.99 23.01
N ILE A 109 -40.27 20.05 24.30
CA ILE A 109 -41.65 20.00 24.77
C ILE A 109 -42.40 21.18 24.14
N ASP A 110 -43.33 20.88 23.23
CA ASP A 110 -44.21 21.88 22.63
C ASP A 110 -45.23 22.32 23.70
N LEU A 111 -45.02 23.53 24.25
CA LEU A 111 -45.84 24.11 25.31
C LEU A 111 -47.08 24.85 24.77
N SER A 112 -47.48 24.62 23.51
CA SER A 112 -48.60 25.35 22.87
C SER A 112 -50.00 24.87 23.27
N GLU A 113 -50.15 23.72 23.96
CA GLU A 113 -51.47 23.14 24.26
C GLU A 113 -51.91 23.22 25.73
N VAL A 114 -51.25 24.00 26.59
CA VAL A 114 -51.70 24.16 27.98
C VAL A 114 -52.66 25.34 28.09
N GLU A 115 -53.91 25.16 27.64
CA GLU A 115 -55.01 26.05 28.04
C GLU A 115 -55.39 25.75 29.50
N ALA A 116 -55.26 26.77 30.35
CA ALA A 116 -55.68 26.73 31.74
C ALA A 116 -57.18 27.08 31.83
N ASP A 117 -58.02 26.09 32.17
CA ASP A 117 -59.41 26.32 32.56
C ASP A 117 -59.46 26.90 33.98
N ASP A 118 -60.10 28.07 34.14
CA ASP A 118 -60.44 28.77 35.40
C ASP A 118 -61.93 28.55 35.74
#